data_AF-A0A7X6VWC5-F1
#
_entry.id   AF-A0A7X6VWC5-F1
#
_cell.length_a   1.000
_cell.length_b   1.000
_cell.length_c   1.000
_cell.angle_alpha   90.00
_cell.angle_beta   90.00
_cell.angle_gamma   90.00
#
_symmetry.space_group_name_H-M   'P 1'
#
loop_
_entity.id
_entity.type
_entity.pdbx_description
1 polymer ?
#
loop_
_entity_poly.entity_id
_entity_poly.type
_entity_poly.pdbx_seq_one_letter_code
_entity_poly.pdbx_strand_id
1 'polypeptide(L)'
;MKVSRRKFFLNATAATGGMILYGVHGNQGASVAVPDLIKIETPFHGAVLNVRHGKKVEGGLKIEVQGEAPLNGTVTVNGIQARREKTKFIADVILRDTETEITATSDGWFGNNIHTIKVVWDKNSFPRYGFEIDDNIFFFRDIAKEKYRSLFDCFYLKGLRKLHQKYGTKFLLNIYFSDGQEYTKSPEFTLEQFPDRYKSEWKDNADWLKLTFHAWSNLPDRPYQDAPVQKLISDLEKVSEQIIRFAGEQTYTPPTIVHWGMMPPQAYKAMSEKKVKVLRGYFIQRENGQWDVNHNMDAVRSEYISRHHLLKEFDSGIVFSKVHLVCNSTPVEKIVPTLQPLLLHPQGAEILDLMTHEQYFWPFYANYLPDHFDRLDKAMGWATEQGYKPVFWNDGFLGAPA
;
A
#
# COMPACT_ATOMS: atom_id res chain seq x y z
N MET A 1 -26.99 4.60 -4.93
CA MET A 1 -26.88 3.67 -6.08
C MET A 1 -25.92 2.56 -5.67
N LYS A 2 -26.42 1.36 -5.33
CA LYS A 2 -25.59 0.24 -4.86
C LYS A 2 -24.70 -0.23 -6.01
N VAL A 3 -23.42 0.14 -6.01
CA VAL A 3 -22.45 -0.41 -6.98
C VAL A 3 -22.07 -1.79 -6.47
N SER A 4 -22.42 -2.83 -7.21
CA SER A 4 -21.98 -4.19 -6.92
C SER A 4 -20.45 -4.28 -6.97
N ARG A 5 -19.81 -4.73 -5.87
CA ARG A 5 -18.35 -4.94 -5.74
C ARG A 5 -17.76 -5.75 -6.90
N ARG A 6 -18.56 -6.62 -7.56
CA ARG A 6 -18.13 -7.38 -8.73
C ARG A 6 -17.75 -6.50 -9.93
N LYS A 7 -18.50 -5.43 -10.20
CA LYS A 7 -18.15 -4.45 -11.26
C LYS A 7 -16.92 -3.62 -10.88
N PHE A 8 -16.71 -3.39 -9.58
CA PHE A 8 -15.55 -2.66 -9.09
C PHE A 8 -14.25 -3.47 -9.27
N PHE A 9 -14.24 -4.75 -8.88
CA PHE A 9 -13.04 -5.58 -8.95
C PHE A 9 -12.73 -6.17 -10.34
N LEU A 10 -13.73 -6.40 -11.21
CA LEU A 10 -13.49 -6.82 -12.60
C LEU A 10 -12.59 -5.82 -13.36
N ASN A 11 -12.71 -4.52 -13.05
CA ASN A 11 -11.89 -3.48 -13.66
C ASN A 11 -10.49 -3.35 -13.01
N ALA A 12 -10.30 -3.81 -11.77
CA ALA A 12 -9.01 -3.76 -11.08
C ALA A 12 -8.01 -4.81 -11.59
N THR A 13 -8.49 -5.99 -11.99
CA THR A 13 -7.67 -7.07 -12.57
C THR A 13 -7.38 -6.89 -14.06
N ALA A 14 -8.09 -5.99 -14.76
CA ALA A 14 -7.92 -5.76 -16.20
C ALA A 14 -6.79 -4.77 -16.55
N ALA A 15 -6.17 -4.10 -15.57
CA ALA A 15 -5.16 -3.07 -15.79
C ALA A 15 -3.69 -3.57 -15.75
N THR A 16 -3.46 -4.88 -15.66
CA THR A 16 -2.11 -5.47 -15.77
C THR A 16 -2.04 -6.38 -16.99
N GLY A 17 -1.67 -5.82 -18.13
CA GLY A 17 -1.39 -6.60 -19.34
C GLY A 17 -1.77 -5.89 -20.64
N GLY A 18 -1.08 -4.79 -20.96
CA GLY A 18 -1.16 -4.17 -22.27
C GLY A 18 0.19 -3.59 -22.67
N MET A 19 1.02 -4.39 -23.35
CA MET A 19 2.05 -3.81 -24.22
C MET A 19 1.32 -3.14 -25.38
N ILE A 20 1.18 -1.81 -25.34
CA ILE A 20 0.72 -1.04 -26.50
C ILE A 20 1.94 -0.87 -27.41
N LEU A 21 1.90 -1.59 -28.53
CA LEU A 21 2.74 -1.31 -29.70
C LEU A 21 2.40 0.10 -30.20
N TYR A 22 3.40 0.98 -30.22
CA TYR A 22 3.29 2.33 -30.77
C TYR A 22 2.89 2.26 -32.24
N GLY A 23 1.65 2.66 -32.53
CA GLY A 23 1.21 3.00 -33.88
C GLY A 23 1.71 4.39 -34.24
N VAL A 24 2.65 4.47 -35.18
CA VAL A 24 3.06 5.70 -35.86
C VAL A 24 1.88 6.19 -36.68
N HIS A 25 1.29 7.36 -36.37
CA HIS A 25 0.56 8.19 -37.33
C HIS A 25 0.52 9.66 -36.84
N GLY A 26 0.85 10.59 -37.75
CA GLY A 26 0.32 11.95 -37.71
C GLY A 26 1.28 13.05 -37.26
N ASN A 27 2.16 13.47 -38.17
CA ASN A 27 2.98 14.67 -38.07
C ASN A 27 2.07 15.93 -38.05
N GLN A 28 1.85 16.54 -36.89
CA GLN A 28 1.46 17.94 -36.76
C GLN A 28 2.44 18.61 -35.81
N GLY A 29 3.10 19.66 -36.29
CA GLY A 29 4.19 20.35 -35.59
C GLY A 29 3.76 20.83 -34.21
N ALA A 30 4.16 20.09 -33.18
CA ALA A 30 4.12 20.55 -31.82
C ALA A 30 5.22 21.62 -31.67
N SER A 31 4.80 22.87 -31.52
CA SER A 31 5.61 23.90 -30.88
C SER A 31 6.07 23.31 -29.53
N VAL A 32 7.36 23.00 -29.41
CA VAL A 32 7.94 22.57 -28.14
C VAL A 32 7.87 23.78 -27.22
N ALA A 33 6.92 23.76 -26.28
CA ALA A 33 6.85 24.77 -25.24
C ALA A 33 8.22 24.82 -24.54
N VAL A 34 8.84 25.99 -24.53
CA VAL A 34 10.10 26.19 -23.81
C VAL A 34 9.75 26.24 -22.32
N PRO A 35 10.38 25.43 -21.46
CA PRO A 35 10.12 25.49 -20.02
C PRO A 35 10.53 26.87 -19.50
N ASP A 36 9.59 27.57 -18.87
CA ASP A 36 9.80 28.90 -18.31
C ASP A 36 10.65 28.87 -17.03
N LEU A 37 10.68 27.73 -16.33
CA LEU A 37 11.37 27.53 -15.05
C LEU A 37 12.11 26.19 -15.01
N ILE A 38 13.18 26.12 -14.21
CA ILE A 38 13.85 24.84 -13.93
C ILE A 38 12.91 23.92 -13.15
N LYS A 39 12.88 22.64 -13.52
CA LYS A 39 12.08 21.61 -12.87
C LYS A 39 12.81 20.29 -12.89
N ILE A 40 12.88 19.63 -11.73
CA ILE A 40 13.31 18.23 -11.62
C ILE A 40 12.09 17.37 -11.93
N GLU A 41 12.24 16.44 -12.86
CA GLU A 41 11.19 15.51 -13.28
C GLU A 41 11.38 14.12 -12.68
N THR A 42 12.63 13.68 -12.53
CA THR A 42 12.98 12.40 -11.94
C THR A 42 14.24 12.54 -11.09
N PRO A 43 14.25 12.03 -9.85
CA PRO A 43 13.13 11.39 -9.14
C PRO A 43 11.99 12.38 -8.81
N PHE A 44 10.80 11.86 -8.53
CA PHE A 44 9.65 12.66 -8.11
C PHE A 44 9.79 13.07 -6.63
N HIS A 45 9.21 14.20 -6.22
CA HIS A 45 9.18 14.59 -4.81
C HIS A 45 8.41 13.55 -3.99
N GLY A 46 9.05 12.92 -3.01
CA GLY A 46 8.49 11.82 -2.23
C GLY A 46 8.86 10.43 -2.77
N ALA A 47 9.60 10.32 -3.88
CA ALA A 47 10.00 9.02 -4.41
C ALA A 47 10.75 8.19 -3.36
N VAL A 48 10.35 6.93 -3.22
CA VAL A 48 11.07 5.93 -2.41
C VAL A 48 11.93 5.10 -3.35
N LEU A 49 13.24 5.16 -3.15
CA LEU A 49 14.25 4.59 -4.00
C LEU A 49 14.94 3.43 -3.29
N ASN A 50 15.32 2.42 -4.04
CA ASN A 50 16.01 1.23 -3.54
C ASN A 50 17.23 0.91 -4.43
N VAL A 51 17.93 -0.19 -4.16
CA VAL A 51 19.12 -0.61 -4.92
C VAL A 51 18.93 -0.70 -6.43
N ARG A 52 17.69 -0.91 -6.91
CA ARG A 52 17.35 -1.03 -8.35
C ARG A 52 17.13 0.29 -9.06
N HIS A 53 17.08 1.40 -8.31
CA HIS A 53 16.88 2.74 -8.86
C HIS A 53 18.20 3.47 -9.17
N GLY A 54 19.34 2.83 -8.91
CA GLY A 54 20.65 3.45 -9.11
C GLY A 54 21.77 2.42 -9.04
N LYS A 55 23.00 2.92 -8.92
CA LYS A 55 24.20 2.10 -8.76
C LYS A 55 24.74 2.26 -7.35
N LYS A 56 24.90 1.15 -6.62
CA LYS A 56 25.63 1.15 -5.35
C LYS A 56 27.06 1.61 -5.58
N VAL A 57 27.50 2.60 -4.81
CA VAL A 57 28.85 3.16 -4.79
C VAL A 57 29.34 3.23 -3.36
N GLU A 58 30.61 3.57 -3.16
CA GLU A 58 31.17 3.74 -1.82
C GLU A 58 30.37 4.78 -1.01
N GLY A 59 29.77 4.32 0.09
CA GLY A 59 29.01 5.14 1.01
C GLY A 59 27.69 5.70 0.47
N GLY A 60 27.08 5.12 -0.57
CA GLY A 60 25.78 5.61 -1.06
C GLY A 60 25.17 4.89 -2.26
N LEU A 61 24.00 5.38 -2.67
CA LEU A 61 23.34 5.01 -3.92
C LEU A 61 23.48 6.17 -4.91
N LYS A 62 24.22 5.94 -6.01
CA LYS A 62 24.29 6.91 -7.11
C LYS A 62 23.05 6.79 -7.98
N ILE A 63 22.28 7.86 -8.07
CA ILE A 63 21.08 7.97 -8.89
C ILE A 63 21.27 9.01 -9.99
N GLU A 64 20.51 8.88 -11.05
CA GLU A 64 20.43 9.89 -12.10
C GLU A 64 19.26 10.83 -11.80
N VAL A 65 19.53 12.13 -11.80
CA VAL A 65 18.53 13.19 -11.67
C VAL A 65 18.34 13.84 -13.03
N GLN A 66 17.09 13.87 -13.50
CA GLN A 66 16.70 14.42 -14.77
C GLN A 66 15.66 15.52 -14.60
N GLY A 67 15.68 16.50 -15.50
CA GLY A 67 14.66 17.54 -15.52
C GLY A 67 14.77 18.46 -16.72
N GLU A 68 14.01 19.54 -16.65
CA GLU A 68 13.94 20.58 -17.66
C GLU A 68 14.44 21.92 -17.12
N ALA A 69 15.11 22.69 -17.97
CA ALA A 69 15.56 24.05 -17.69
C ALA A 69 15.50 24.92 -18.96
N PRO A 70 15.35 26.25 -18.84
CA PRO A 70 15.43 27.18 -19.96
C PRO A 70 16.74 27.02 -20.75
N LEU A 71 16.72 27.25 -22.08
CA LEU A 71 17.86 26.97 -22.99
C LEU A 71 19.19 27.62 -22.60
N ASN A 72 19.14 28.76 -21.92
CA ASN A 72 20.31 29.53 -21.54
C ASN A 72 20.67 29.28 -20.07
N GLY A 73 21.97 29.24 -19.75
CA GLY A 73 22.45 29.12 -18.39
C GLY A 73 23.19 27.82 -18.08
N THR A 74 23.94 27.83 -16.99
CA THR A 74 24.47 26.58 -16.42
C THR A 74 23.42 25.98 -15.50
N VAL A 75 23.35 24.65 -15.45
CA VAL A 75 22.50 23.94 -14.48
C VAL A 75 23.40 23.16 -13.54
N THR A 76 23.17 23.29 -12.25
CA THR A 76 23.78 22.45 -11.23
C THR A 76 22.71 21.72 -10.44
N VAL A 77 23.04 20.52 -9.95
CA VAL A 77 22.21 19.73 -9.05
C VAL A 77 23.03 19.39 -7.82
N ASN A 78 22.63 19.89 -6.66
CA ASN A 78 23.43 19.82 -5.42
C ASN A 78 24.89 20.26 -5.64
N GLY A 79 25.11 21.31 -6.43
CA GLY A 79 26.42 21.84 -6.78
C GLY A 79 27.18 21.06 -7.86
N ILE A 80 26.67 19.92 -8.33
CA ILE A 80 27.26 19.13 -9.42
C ILE A 80 26.78 19.71 -10.76
N GLN A 81 27.71 20.05 -11.65
CA GLN A 81 27.37 20.54 -12.98
C GLN A 81 26.63 19.47 -13.79
N ALA A 82 25.43 19.81 -14.25
CA ALA A 82 24.60 18.91 -15.04
C ALA A 82 25.03 18.87 -16.51
N ARG A 83 24.91 17.70 -17.13
CA ARG A 83 24.96 17.55 -18.59
C ARG A 83 23.66 18.08 -19.17
N ARG A 84 23.72 18.82 -20.27
CA ARG A 84 22.54 19.42 -20.91
C ARG A 84 22.39 18.96 -22.35
N GLU A 85 21.13 18.75 -22.75
CA GLU A 85 20.72 18.55 -24.14
C GLU A 85 19.46 19.39 -24.39
N LYS A 86 19.64 20.54 -25.07
CA LYS A 86 18.59 21.55 -25.25
C LYS A 86 18.00 21.98 -23.89
N THR A 87 16.71 21.71 -23.68
CA THR A 87 15.98 22.03 -22.46
C THR A 87 16.12 20.97 -21.38
N LYS A 88 16.69 19.79 -21.67
CA LYS A 88 16.86 18.71 -20.70
C LYS A 88 18.21 18.82 -19.99
N PHE A 89 18.22 18.48 -18.71
CA PHE A 89 19.45 18.32 -17.92
C PHE A 89 19.49 16.96 -17.23
N ILE A 90 20.70 16.46 -17.01
CA ILE A 90 21.00 15.20 -16.34
C ILE A 90 22.19 15.40 -15.40
N ALA A 91 22.07 14.98 -14.14
CA ALA A 91 23.16 14.97 -13.17
C ALA A 91 23.16 13.70 -12.33
N ASP A 92 24.34 13.17 -12.01
CA ASP A 92 24.48 12.06 -11.07
C ASP A 92 24.55 12.60 -9.63
N VAL A 93 23.67 12.13 -8.75
CA VAL A 93 23.66 12.49 -7.32
C VAL A 93 23.86 11.23 -6.48
N ILE A 94 24.66 11.33 -5.42
CA ILE A 94 24.87 10.23 -4.48
C ILE A 94 24.00 10.45 -3.25
N LEU A 95 23.02 9.56 -3.04
CA LEU A 95 22.23 9.50 -1.82
C LEU A 95 23.07 8.85 -0.73
N ARG A 96 23.24 9.53 0.40
CA ARG A 96 23.96 9.01 1.59
C ARG A 96 23.04 8.81 2.77
N ASP A 97 22.04 9.68 2.89
CA ASP A 97 21.08 9.67 3.99
C ASP A 97 19.79 8.94 3.62
N THR A 98 18.98 8.61 4.62
CA THR A 98 17.67 7.96 4.39
C THR A 98 16.73 8.91 3.68
N GLU A 99 16.81 10.21 3.96
CA GLU A 99 16.11 11.24 3.23
C GLU A 99 17.13 12.25 2.69
N THR A 100 16.96 12.67 1.45
CA THR A 100 17.90 13.60 0.81
C THR A 100 17.14 14.65 0.02
N GLU A 101 17.52 15.91 0.24
CA GLU A 101 17.06 17.03 -0.56
C GLU A 101 17.92 17.15 -1.83
N ILE A 102 17.25 17.32 -2.97
CA ILE A 102 17.89 17.49 -4.27
C ILE A 102 17.42 18.82 -4.83
N THR A 103 18.36 19.74 -4.98
CA THR A 103 18.14 21.09 -5.48
C THR A 103 18.81 21.26 -6.82
N ALA A 104 18.02 21.57 -7.83
CA ALA A 104 18.52 22.00 -9.13
C ALA A 104 18.47 23.52 -9.23
N THR A 105 19.56 24.13 -9.69
CA THR A 105 19.69 25.57 -9.89
C THR A 105 20.06 25.86 -11.34
N SER A 106 19.40 26.83 -11.96
CA SER A 106 19.76 27.35 -13.29
C SER A 106 20.05 28.84 -13.20
N ASP A 107 21.20 29.25 -13.71
CA ASP A 107 21.56 30.67 -13.82
C ASP A 107 21.02 31.23 -15.14
N GLY A 108 19.92 31.98 -15.08
CA GLY A 108 19.25 32.53 -16.27
C GLY A 108 19.41 34.05 -16.39
N TRP A 109 19.02 34.59 -17.55
CA TRP A 109 19.03 36.04 -17.80
C TRP A 109 18.13 36.84 -16.85
N PHE A 110 17.14 36.19 -16.24
CA PHE A 110 16.23 36.78 -15.26
C PHE A 110 16.60 36.43 -13.80
N GLY A 111 17.81 35.90 -13.57
CA GLY A 111 18.30 35.47 -12.25
C GLY A 111 18.31 33.96 -12.07
N ASN A 112 18.61 33.55 -10.84
CA ASN A 112 18.74 32.14 -10.47
C ASN A 112 17.36 31.53 -10.25
N ASN A 113 17.07 30.46 -10.97
CA ASN A 113 15.87 29.65 -10.76
C ASN A 113 16.23 28.39 -9.98
N ILE A 114 15.37 28.00 -9.04
CA ILE A 114 15.61 26.88 -8.12
C ILE A 114 14.40 25.97 -8.10
N HIS A 115 14.63 24.67 -8.16
CA HIS A 115 13.63 23.66 -7.86
C HIS A 115 14.20 22.60 -6.94
N THR A 116 13.47 22.34 -5.86
CA THR A 116 13.89 21.41 -4.80
C THR A 116 12.88 20.29 -4.67
N ILE A 117 13.38 19.06 -4.61
CA ILE A 117 12.60 17.88 -4.26
C ILE A 117 13.26 17.16 -3.09
N LYS A 118 12.54 16.23 -2.48
CA LYS A 118 13.06 15.35 -1.44
C LYS A 118 12.74 13.91 -1.77
N VAL A 119 13.69 13.01 -1.55
CA VAL A 119 13.54 11.57 -1.81
C VAL A 119 13.89 10.75 -0.59
N VAL A 120 13.43 9.51 -0.57
CA VAL A 120 13.73 8.53 0.47
C VAL A 120 14.54 7.39 -0.12
N TRP A 121 15.63 7.00 0.53
CA TRP A 121 16.41 5.83 0.19
C TRP A 121 16.11 4.69 1.18
N ASP A 122 15.47 3.64 0.68
CA ASP A 122 15.35 2.34 1.33
C ASP A 122 16.70 1.62 1.33
N LYS A 123 17.57 1.99 2.27
CA LYS A 123 18.95 1.50 2.41
C LYS A 123 19.01 -0.02 2.60
N ASN A 124 18.06 -0.54 3.37
CA ASN A 124 17.97 -1.94 3.77
C ASN A 124 16.97 -2.71 2.90
N SER A 125 16.77 -2.30 1.64
CA SER A 125 15.82 -2.97 0.76
C SER A 125 16.22 -4.42 0.48
N PHE A 126 15.23 -5.29 0.55
CA PHE A 126 15.27 -6.69 0.10
C PHE A 126 13.85 -7.08 -0.38
N PRO A 127 13.73 -8.13 -1.23
CA PRO A 127 12.45 -8.69 -1.62
C PRO A 127 11.62 -9.07 -0.39
N ARG A 128 10.49 -8.39 -0.19
CA ARG A 128 9.56 -8.62 0.91
C ARG A 128 8.11 -8.46 0.52
N TYR A 129 7.24 -9.14 1.24
CA TYR A 129 5.81 -9.04 1.03
C TYR A 129 5.01 -8.87 2.31
N GLY A 130 3.91 -8.14 2.20
CA GLY A 130 2.87 -8.06 3.23
C GLY A 130 1.64 -8.81 2.75
N PHE A 131 0.91 -9.40 3.70
CA PHE A 131 -0.35 -10.06 3.42
C PHE A 131 -1.41 -9.63 4.42
N GLU A 132 -2.46 -9.01 3.93
CA GLU A 132 -3.55 -8.52 4.77
C GLU A 132 -4.90 -9.13 4.38
N ILE A 133 -5.78 -9.26 5.36
CA ILE A 133 -7.15 -9.69 5.13
C ILE A 133 -8.06 -8.58 5.63
N ASP A 134 -8.90 -8.08 4.74
CA ASP A 134 -9.88 -7.04 5.03
C ASP A 134 -11.21 -7.62 5.46
N ASP A 135 -12.04 -6.76 6.02
CA ASP A 135 -13.42 -7.03 6.38
C ASP A 135 -13.60 -8.09 7.50
N ASN A 136 -12.67 -8.19 8.45
CA ASN A 136 -12.73 -9.24 9.47
C ASN A 136 -13.70 -8.92 10.61
N ILE A 137 -14.70 -9.80 10.81
CA ILE A 137 -15.56 -9.81 11.99
C ILE A 137 -16.25 -11.17 12.21
N PHE A 138 -16.42 -11.97 11.16
CA PHE A 138 -17.23 -13.18 11.23
C PHE A 138 -16.57 -14.28 12.06
N PHE A 139 -15.24 -14.44 11.98
CA PHE A 139 -14.52 -15.41 12.79
C PHE A 139 -14.59 -15.08 14.28
N PHE A 140 -14.65 -13.79 14.66
CA PHE A 140 -14.85 -13.42 16.06
C PHE A 140 -16.21 -13.86 16.56
N ARG A 141 -17.28 -13.61 15.77
CA ARG A 141 -18.64 -14.08 16.09
C ARG A 141 -18.66 -15.60 16.21
N ASP A 142 -18.07 -16.32 15.25
CA ASP A 142 -18.00 -17.78 15.23
C ASP A 142 -17.33 -18.33 16.50
N ILE A 143 -16.12 -17.84 16.82
CA ILE A 143 -15.38 -18.27 18.01
C ILE A 143 -16.13 -17.93 19.31
N ALA A 144 -16.77 -16.77 19.40
CA ALA A 144 -17.53 -16.39 20.58
C ALA A 144 -18.78 -17.27 20.78
N LYS A 145 -19.43 -17.66 19.68
CA LYS A 145 -20.62 -18.52 19.69
C LYS A 145 -20.27 -19.97 20.03
N GLU A 146 -19.30 -20.54 19.32
CA GLU A 146 -18.93 -21.95 19.44
C GLU A 146 -18.05 -22.23 20.67
N LYS A 147 -17.42 -21.19 21.25
CA LYS A 147 -16.60 -21.28 22.47
C LYS A 147 -15.52 -22.36 22.38
N TYR A 148 -14.85 -22.40 21.23
CA TYR A 148 -13.78 -23.34 20.95
C TYR A 148 -12.73 -23.45 22.07
N ARG A 149 -11.98 -24.54 22.08
CA ARG A 149 -10.90 -24.71 23.05
C ARG A 149 -9.70 -23.82 22.69
N SER A 150 -9.43 -23.66 21.39
CA SER A 150 -8.38 -22.82 20.82
C SER A 150 -8.93 -21.89 19.74
N LEU A 151 -8.29 -20.73 19.54
CA LEU A 151 -8.53 -19.87 18.37
C LEU A 151 -8.42 -20.64 17.04
N PHE A 152 -7.48 -21.60 16.99
CA PHE A 152 -7.16 -22.37 15.80
C PHE A 152 -8.06 -23.59 15.59
N ASP A 153 -9.10 -23.77 16.40
CA ASP A 153 -10.19 -24.68 16.08
C ASP A 153 -11.18 -24.06 15.07
N CYS A 154 -11.22 -22.72 15.00
CA CYS A 154 -11.91 -22.01 13.91
C CYS A 154 -11.20 -22.31 12.59
N PHE A 155 -11.95 -22.79 11.58
CA PHE A 155 -11.37 -23.23 10.30
C PHE A 155 -10.56 -22.12 9.60
N TYR A 156 -11.02 -20.87 9.73
CA TYR A 156 -10.40 -19.70 9.13
C TYR A 156 -8.99 -19.48 9.69
N LEU A 157 -8.86 -19.29 11.01
CA LEU A 157 -7.55 -19.12 11.66
C LEU A 157 -6.66 -20.36 11.54
N LYS A 158 -7.25 -21.57 11.55
CA LYS A 158 -6.53 -22.82 11.28
C LYS A 158 -5.88 -22.83 9.90
N GLY A 159 -6.60 -22.38 8.87
CA GLY A 159 -6.10 -22.27 7.51
C GLY A 159 -4.95 -21.26 7.40
N LEU A 160 -5.10 -20.08 8.02
CA LEU A 160 -4.03 -19.08 8.07
C LEU A 160 -2.77 -19.61 8.77
N ARG A 161 -2.94 -20.31 9.90
CA ARG A 161 -1.82 -20.94 10.62
C ARG A 161 -1.09 -21.97 9.76
N LYS A 162 -1.81 -22.77 8.95
CA LYS A 162 -1.17 -23.70 8.00
C LYS A 162 -0.33 -22.98 6.96
N LEU A 163 -0.83 -21.87 6.40
CA LEU A 163 -0.08 -21.06 5.44
C LEU A 163 1.15 -20.39 6.08
N HIS A 164 1.01 -19.88 7.31
CA HIS A 164 2.14 -19.38 8.09
C HIS A 164 3.19 -20.47 8.31
N GLN A 165 2.79 -21.67 8.75
CA GLN A 165 3.72 -22.79 8.95
C GLN A 165 4.44 -23.22 7.65
N LYS A 166 3.76 -23.08 6.50
CA LYS A 166 4.30 -23.47 5.19
C LYS A 166 5.27 -22.43 4.61
N TYR A 167 4.96 -21.14 4.75
CA TYR A 167 5.66 -20.05 4.04
C TYR A 167 6.27 -18.98 4.95
N GLY A 168 6.08 -19.09 6.26
CA GLY A 168 6.42 -18.06 7.24
C GLY A 168 5.52 -16.82 7.17
N THR A 169 4.44 -16.84 6.39
CA THR A 169 3.57 -15.67 6.13
C THR A 169 3.16 -14.97 7.41
N LYS A 170 3.26 -13.64 7.42
CA LYS A 170 2.71 -12.78 8.46
C LYS A 170 1.38 -12.20 7.99
N PHE A 171 0.35 -12.33 8.80
CA PHE A 171 -1.02 -11.91 8.52
C PHE A 171 -1.39 -10.72 9.39
N LEU A 172 -1.82 -9.64 8.73
CA LEU A 172 -2.53 -8.55 9.38
C LEU A 172 -4.02 -8.67 9.07
N LEU A 173 -4.85 -8.81 10.09
CA LEU A 173 -6.29 -8.83 9.94
C LEU A 173 -6.84 -7.43 10.23
N ASN A 174 -7.40 -6.79 9.21
CA ASN A 174 -8.11 -5.53 9.33
C ASN A 174 -9.55 -5.84 9.77
N ILE A 175 -9.92 -5.43 11.00
CA ILE A 175 -11.13 -5.85 11.69
C ILE A 175 -12.16 -4.72 11.82
N TYR A 176 -13.43 -5.10 11.85
CA TYR A 176 -14.53 -4.20 12.22
C TYR A 176 -14.80 -4.19 13.71
N PHE A 177 -15.44 -3.13 14.18
CA PHE A 177 -16.02 -3.10 15.53
C PHE A 177 -17.30 -3.95 15.64
N SER A 178 -18.14 -3.90 14.60
CA SER A 178 -19.44 -4.55 14.51
C SER A 178 -19.61 -5.30 13.19
N ASP A 179 -20.37 -6.40 13.23
CA ASP A 179 -20.75 -7.14 12.04
C ASP A 179 -21.94 -6.55 11.28
N GLY A 180 -22.55 -5.48 11.80
CA GLY A 180 -23.66 -4.78 11.17
C GLY A 180 -24.88 -5.65 10.88
N GLN A 181 -25.01 -6.81 11.56
CA GLN A 181 -26.01 -7.84 11.30
C GLN A 181 -25.97 -8.39 9.86
N GLU A 182 -24.83 -8.29 9.17
CA GLU A 182 -24.70 -8.82 7.82
C GLU A 182 -24.70 -10.36 7.82
N TYR A 183 -25.43 -10.94 6.86
CA TYR A 183 -25.53 -12.39 6.66
C TYR A 183 -26.08 -13.18 7.87
N THR A 184 -26.76 -12.52 8.81
CA THR A 184 -27.34 -13.17 9.99
C THR A 184 -28.72 -12.62 10.35
N LYS A 185 -29.50 -13.42 11.10
CA LYS A 185 -30.74 -13.00 11.77
C LYS A 185 -30.56 -12.87 13.28
N SER A 186 -29.37 -13.18 13.79
CA SER A 186 -29.06 -13.04 15.21
C SER A 186 -28.88 -11.57 15.56
N PRO A 187 -29.01 -11.20 16.85
CA PRO A 187 -28.61 -9.87 17.31
C PRO A 187 -27.19 -9.52 16.86
N GLU A 188 -26.96 -8.22 16.66
CA GLU A 188 -25.66 -7.65 16.29
C GLU A 188 -24.55 -8.18 17.20
N PHE A 189 -23.39 -8.42 16.59
CA PHE A 189 -22.18 -8.80 17.31
C PHE A 189 -21.18 -7.68 17.21
N THR A 190 -20.70 -7.23 18.37
CA THR A 190 -19.60 -6.27 18.50
C THR A 190 -18.39 -6.93 19.14
N LEU A 191 -17.22 -6.32 18.96
CA LEU A 191 -15.98 -6.78 19.59
C LEU A 191 -16.05 -6.82 21.13
N GLU A 192 -16.94 -6.06 21.75
CA GLU A 192 -17.16 -6.11 23.22
C GLU A 192 -17.62 -7.49 23.69
N GLN A 193 -18.34 -8.21 22.83
CA GLN A 193 -18.85 -9.55 23.12
C GLN A 193 -17.78 -10.65 22.93
N PHE A 194 -16.63 -10.33 22.34
CA PHE A 194 -15.55 -11.29 22.18
C PHE A 194 -14.80 -11.52 23.51
N PRO A 195 -14.59 -12.79 23.94
CA PRO A 195 -13.98 -13.08 25.23
C PRO A 195 -12.46 -12.87 25.21
N ASP A 196 -11.89 -12.55 26.36
CA ASP A 196 -10.44 -12.40 26.58
C ASP A 196 -9.73 -13.71 26.96
N ARG A 197 -10.46 -14.83 27.07
CA ARG A 197 -9.90 -16.15 27.42
C ARG A 197 -8.80 -16.66 26.48
N TYR A 198 -8.71 -16.12 25.26
CA TYR A 198 -7.73 -16.50 24.24
C TYR A 198 -6.50 -15.56 24.21
N LYS A 199 -6.39 -14.62 25.16
CA LYS A 199 -5.35 -13.58 25.16
C LYS A 199 -3.93 -14.15 25.12
N SER A 200 -3.68 -15.29 25.77
CA SER A 200 -2.38 -15.97 25.70
C SER A 200 -2.09 -16.50 24.29
N GLU A 201 -3.06 -17.11 23.62
CA GLU A 201 -2.86 -17.61 22.25
C GLU A 201 -2.60 -16.48 21.27
N TRP A 202 -3.28 -15.33 21.42
CA TRP A 202 -2.97 -14.14 20.62
C TRP A 202 -1.54 -13.65 20.85
N LYS A 203 -1.12 -13.57 22.12
CA LYS A 203 0.24 -13.17 22.49
C LYS A 203 1.31 -14.10 21.91
N ASP A 204 1.09 -15.39 22.02
CA ASP A 204 2.03 -16.43 21.58
C ASP A 204 2.20 -16.48 20.06
N ASN A 205 1.30 -15.83 19.30
CA ASN A 205 1.30 -15.79 17.83
C ASN A 205 1.47 -14.37 17.26
N ALA A 206 1.77 -13.37 18.11
CA ALA A 206 1.80 -11.96 17.70
C ALA A 206 2.96 -11.59 16.76
N ASP A 207 3.96 -12.46 16.62
CA ASP A 207 5.08 -12.31 15.69
C ASP A 207 4.68 -12.52 14.22
N TRP A 208 3.57 -13.25 13.98
CA TRP A 208 3.05 -13.56 12.66
C TRP A 208 1.57 -13.23 12.46
N LEU A 209 0.77 -13.09 13.52
CA LEU A 209 -0.66 -12.76 13.43
C LEU A 209 -0.97 -11.50 14.23
N LYS A 210 -1.31 -10.42 13.52
CA LYS A 210 -1.68 -9.14 14.13
C LYS A 210 -3.08 -8.70 13.73
N LEU A 211 -3.68 -7.85 14.57
CA LEU A 211 -4.99 -7.24 14.38
C LEU A 211 -4.85 -5.73 14.28
N THR A 212 -5.70 -5.12 13.46
CA THR A 212 -5.80 -3.67 13.36
C THR A 212 -7.21 -3.22 13.02
N PHE A 213 -7.47 -1.94 13.23
CA PHE A 213 -8.66 -1.24 12.79
C PHE A 213 -8.85 -1.27 11.27
N HIS A 214 -10.09 -1.48 10.82
CA HIS A 214 -10.53 -1.23 9.44
C HIS A 214 -11.66 -0.20 9.38
N ALA A 215 -12.72 -0.42 10.16
CA ALA A 215 -13.84 0.51 10.34
C ALA A 215 -14.71 0.12 11.55
N TRP A 216 -15.77 0.90 11.78
CA TRP A 216 -16.87 0.49 12.66
C TRP A 216 -17.58 -0.76 12.15
N SER A 217 -18.00 -0.78 10.87
CA SER A 217 -18.70 -1.89 10.21
C SER A 217 -18.48 -1.81 8.70
N ASN A 218 -18.85 -2.87 7.96
CA ASN A 218 -18.72 -2.92 6.51
C ASN A 218 -19.66 -1.96 5.76
N LEU A 219 -20.84 -1.66 6.32
CA LEU A 219 -21.75 -0.64 5.79
C LEU A 219 -21.84 0.58 6.72
N PRO A 220 -22.09 1.78 6.17
CA PRO A 220 -22.18 2.10 4.74
C PRO A 220 -20.83 2.01 4.02
N ASP A 221 -20.85 1.83 2.71
CA ASP A 221 -19.62 1.91 1.89
C ASP A 221 -18.94 3.27 2.09
N ARG A 222 -17.60 3.26 2.14
CA ARG A 222 -16.75 4.47 2.26
C ARG A 222 -17.08 5.33 3.48
N PRO A 223 -17.13 4.75 4.70
CA PRO A 223 -17.61 5.44 5.89
C PRO A 223 -16.72 6.62 6.30
N TYR A 224 -15.47 6.67 5.82
CA TYR A 224 -14.50 7.69 6.18
C TYR A 224 -14.13 8.66 5.06
N GLN A 225 -14.63 8.48 3.83
CA GLN A 225 -14.20 9.29 2.67
C GLN A 225 -14.42 10.78 2.91
N ASP A 226 -15.59 11.14 3.43
CA ASP A 226 -16.02 12.52 3.67
C ASP A 226 -16.32 12.78 5.16
N ALA A 227 -15.91 11.86 6.04
CA ALA A 227 -16.17 11.97 7.47
C ALA A 227 -15.22 12.98 8.15
N PRO A 228 -15.65 13.61 9.26
CA PRO A 228 -14.73 14.36 10.12
C PRO A 228 -13.59 13.47 10.61
N VAL A 229 -12.37 14.01 10.66
CA VAL A 229 -11.17 13.29 11.15
C VAL A 229 -11.41 12.68 12.53
N GLN A 230 -12.11 13.40 13.41
CA GLN A 230 -12.44 12.93 14.75
C GLN A 230 -13.26 11.62 14.74
N LYS A 231 -14.15 11.42 13.77
CA LYS A 231 -14.91 10.16 13.65
C LYS A 231 -13.98 8.99 13.32
N LEU A 232 -13.12 9.15 12.33
CA LEU A 232 -12.14 8.12 11.96
C LEU A 232 -11.26 7.74 13.15
N ILE A 233 -10.72 8.74 13.86
CA ILE A 233 -9.85 8.51 15.01
C ILE A 233 -10.61 7.86 16.18
N SER A 234 -11.83 8.30 16.47
CA SER A 234 -12.65 7.70 17.54
C SER A 234 -12.99 6.24 17.26
N ASP A 235 -13.35 5.90 16.02
CA ASP A 235 -13.65 4.51 15.64
C ASP A 235 -12.37 3.64 15.71
N LEU A 236 -11.22 4.19 15.27
CA LEU A 236 -9.91 3.54 15.39
C LEU A 236 -9.56 3.23 16.83
N GLU A 237 -9.72 4.21 17.72
CA GLU A 237 -9.46 4.06 19.15
C GLU A 237 -10.35 2.98 19.76
N LYS A 238 -11.65 2.97 19.42
CA LYS A 238 -12.60 1.96 19.91
C LYS A 238 -12.22 0.54 19.50
N VAL A 239 -11.79 0.33 18.26
CA VAL A 239 -11.32 -1.00 17.84
C VAL A 239 -10.01 -1.36 18.51
N SER A 240 -9.05 -0.42 18.62
CA SER A 240 -7.77 -0.67 19.28
C SER A 240 -7.93 -1.03 20.75
N GLU A 241 -8.85 -0.37 21.47
CA GLU A 241 -9.21 -0.66 22.86
C GLU A 241 -9.66 -2.12 23.01
N GLN A 242 -10.52 -2.59 22.12
CA GLN A 242 -11.00 -3.97 22.13
C GLN A 242 -9.90 -4.97 21.80
N ILE A 243 -9.07 -4.73 20.77
CA ILE A 243 -7.92 -5.59 20.44
C ILE A 243 -7.00 -5.73 21.66
N ILE A 244 -6.65 -4.63 22.33
CA ILE A 244 -5.78 -4.66 23.51
C ILE A 244 -6.45 -5.43 24.66
N ARG A 245 -7.76 -5.28 24.84
CA ARG A 245 -8.53 -6.02 25.85
C ARG A 245 -8.41 -7.53 25.65
N PHE A 246 -8.81 -8.05 24.48
CA PHE A 246 -8.92 -9.50 24.28
C PHE A 246 -7.66 -10.19 23.72
N ALA A 247 -6.75 -9.46 23.05
CA ALA A 247 -5.55 -10.02 22.41
C ALA A 247 -4.23 -9.47 22.98
N GLY A 248 -4.24 -8.30 23.62
CA GLY A 248 -3.06 -7.66 24.21
C GLY A 248 -2.30 -6.77 23.24
N GLU A 249 -1.44 -5.90 23.79
CA GLU A 249 -0.76 -4.84 23.03
C GLU A 249 0.14 -5.35 21.91
N GLN A 250 0.83 -6.48 22.12
CA GLN A 250 1.73 -7.06 21.12
C GLN A 250 1.01 -7.47 19.81
N THR A 251 -0.28 -7.75 19.88
CA THR A 251 -1.09 -8.19 18.74
C THR A 251 -1.65 -7.00 17.96
N TYR A 252 -1.74 -5.82 18.59
CA TYR A 252 -2.17 -4.60 17.90
C TYR A 252 -1.05 -4.02 17.05
N THR A 253 -1.41 -3.55 15.87
CA THR A 253 -0.57 -2.64 15.06
C THR A 253 -1.45 -1.52 14.51
N PRO A 254 -0.90 -0.31 14.25
CA PRO A 254 -1.63 0.73 13.53
C PRO A 254 -2.13 0.23 12.17
N PRO A 255 -3.25 0.79 11.66
CA PRO A 255 -3.81 0.38 10.38
C PRO A 255 -2.91 0.78 9.22
N THR A 256 -2.97 -0.03 8.18
CA THR A 256 -2.36 0.21 6.87
C THR A 256 -3.42 0.45 5.80
N ILE A 257 -4.68 0.14 6.07
CA ILE A 257 -5.82 0.46 5.20
C ILE A 257 -7.06 0.74 6.04
N VAL A 258 -7.67 1.90 5.83
CA VAL A 258 -9.03 2.19 6.33
C VAL A 258 -10.04 1.58 5.38
N HIS A 259 -11.27 1.31 5.82
CA HIS A 259 -12.27 0.70 4.93
C HIS A 259 -12.48 1.52 3.66
N TRP A 260 -12.42 0.83 2.51
CA TRP A 260 -12.35 1.37 1.15
C TRP A 260 -11.09 2.16 0.77
N GLY A 261 -10.09 2.31 1.64
CA GLY A 261 -8.89 3.09 1.37
C GLY A 261 -9.20 4.56 1.02
N MET A 262 -10.29 5.10 1.60
CA MET A 262 -10.75 6.46 1.36
C MET A 262 -10.91 7.20 2.69
N MET A 263 -10.18 8.29 2.81
CA MET A 263 -10.27 9.24 3.92
C MET A 263 -9.87 10.62 3.40
N PRO A 264 -10.25 11.72 4.05
CA PRO A 264 -9.86 13.03 3.57
C PRO A 264 -8.38 13.32 3.89
N PRO A 265 -7.63 14.05 3.03
CA PRO A 265 -6.18 14.23 3.21
C PRO A 265 -5.76 14.87 4.55
N GLN A 266 -6.61 15.72 5.14
CA GLN A 266 -6.37 16.28 6.47
C GLN A 266 -6.29 15.23 7.59
N ALA A 267 -6.74 13.99 7.34
CA ALA A 267 -6.62 12.89 8.30
C ALA A 267 -5.19 12.33 8.41
N TYR A 268 -4.32 12.54 7.41
CA TYR A 268 -3.00 11.88 7.36
C TYR A 268 -2.15 12.20 8.59
N LYS A 269 -2.12 13.46 9.02
CA LYS A 269 -1.36 13.86 10.21
C LYS A 269 -1.91 13.19 11.48
N ALA A 270 -3.22 13.16 11.65
CA ALA A 270 -3.85 12.48 12.79
C ALA A 270 -3.58 10.97 12.77
N MET A 271 -3.54 10.34 11.60
CA MET A 271 -3.16 8.93 11.45
C MET A 271 -1.69 8.70 11.82
N SER A 272 -0.79 9.59 11.41
CA SER A 272 0.63 9.57 11.79
C SER A 272 0.83 9.72 13.31
N GLU A 273 0.06 10.58 13.97
CA GLU A 273 0.02 10.70 15.43
C GLU A 273 -0.46 9.40 16.12
N LYS A 274 -1.25 8.58 15.42
CA LYS A 274 -1.58 7.19 15.82
C LYS A 274 -0.54 6.16 15.39
N LYS A 275 0.67 6.60 15.05
CA LYS A 275 1.83 5.79 14.64
C LYS A 275 1.63 5.03 13.33
N VAL A 276 0.66 5.43 12.50
CA VAL A 276 0.53 4.89 11.14
C VAL A 276 1.71 5.39 10.32
N LYS A 277 2.50 4.46 9.77
CA LYS A 277 3.66 4.79 8.93
C LYS A 277 3.41 4.52 7.45
N VAL A 278 2.49 3.60 7.16
CA VAL A 278 2.21 3.13 5.80
C VAL A 278 0.71 3.13 5.55
N LEU A 279 0.27 3.65 4.40
CA LEU A 279 -1.11 3.57 3.93
C LEU A 279 -1.18 2.93 2.54
N ARG A 280 -1.97 1.87 2.42
CA ARG A 280 -2.09 1.03 1.23
C ARG A 280 -3.32 1.40 0.43
N GLY A 281 -3.23 1.36 -0.88
CA GLY A 281 -4.36 1.66 -1.77
C GLY A 281 -4.22 0.96 -3.11
N TYR A 282 -5.27 1.03 -3.92
CA TYR A 282 -5.22 0.46 -5.27
C TYR A 282 -4.67 1.47 -6.28
N PHE A 283 -4.95 2.76 -6.06
CA PHE A 283 -4.58 3.85 -6.98
C PHE A 283 -5.01 3.50 -8.40
N ILE A 284 -6.32 3.37 -8.59
CA ILE A 284 -6.92 3.05 -9.89
C ILE A 284 -7.63 4.29 -10.39
N GLN A 285 -7.33 4.68 -11.63
CA GLN A 285 -8.11 5.67 -12.35
C GLN A 285 -9.33 5.00 -12.99
N ARG A 286 -10.52 5.49 -12.67
CA ARG A 286 -11.78 5.07 -13.27
C ARG A 286 -11.95 5.70 -14.66
N GLU A 287 -12.85 5.17 -15.47
CA GLU A 287 -13.14 5.65 -16.83
C GLU A 287 -13.52 7.15 -16.89
N ASN A 288 -14.10 7.68 -15.82
CA ASN A 288 -14.45 9.09 -15.69
C ASN A 288 -13.27 10.00 -15.25
N GLY A 289 -12.04 9.47 -15.25
CA GLY A 289 -10.83 10.18 -14.85
C GLY A 289 -10.61 10.32 -13.34
N GLN A 290 -11.58 9.91 -12.51
CA GLN A 290 -11.48 9.98 -11.05
C GLN A 290 -10.62 8.85 -10.50
N TRP A 291 -9.84 9.17 -9.48
CA TRP A 291 -9.02 8.19 -8.76
C TRP A 291 -9.81 7.53 -7.65
N ASP A 292 -9.50 6.27 -7.37
CA ASP A 292 -10.20 5.50 -6.36
C ASP A 292 -9.29 4.60 -5.54
N VAL A 293 -9.71 4.34 -4.30
CA VAL A 293 -8.92 3.65 -3.25
C VAL A 293 -7.51 4.24 -3.20
N ASN A 294 -7.49 5.58 -3.14
CA ASN A 294 -6.29 6.41 -3.26
C ASN A 294 -6.19 7.41 -2.09
N HIS A 295 -6.95 7.19 -1.02
CA HIS A 295 -6.99 8.05 0.17
C HIS A 295 -7.36 9.52 -0.12
N ASN A 296 -8.21 9.77 -1.13
CA ASN A 296 -8.53 11.12 -1.64
C ASN A 296 -7.29 11.96 -2.01
N MET A 297 -6.19 11.30 -2.38
CA MET A 297 -4.98 11.97 -2.86
C MET A 297 -5.23 12.63 -4.23
N ASP A 298 -4.50 13.69 -4.54
CA ASP A 298 -4.61 14.34 -5.85
C ASP A 298 -4.16 13.42 -7.00
N ALA A 299 -4.58 13.78 -8.21
CA ALA A 299 -4.36 12.98 -9.40
C ALA A 299 -2.87 12.83 -9.76
N VAL A 300 -2.02 13.82 -9.48
CA VAL A 300 -0.60 13.77 -9.84
C VAL A 300 0.12 12.73 -8.99
N ARG A 301 -0.07 12.79 -7.67
CA ARG A 301 0.52 11.79 -6.77
C ARG A 301 -0.11 10.41 -6.94
N SER A 302 -1.42 10.34 -7.20
CA SER A 302 -2.10 9.06 -7.47
C SER A 302 -1.58 8.39 -8.73
N GLU A 303 -1.36 9.15 -9.81
CA GLU A 303 -0.75 8.64 -11.04
C GLU A 303 0.69 8.20 -10.83
N TYR A 304 1.46 8.94 -10.03
CA TYR A 304 2.82 8.52 -9.70
C TYR A 304 2.82 7.17 -8.96
N ILE A 305 2.01 7.00 -7.92
CA ILE A 305 1.94 5.74 -7.16
C ILE A 305 1.40 4.60 -8.02
N SER A 306 0.45 4.85 -8.91
CA SER A 306 -0.11 3.83 -9.80
C SER A 306 0.98 3.16 -10.66
N ARG A 307 2.04 3.90 -11.00
CA ARG A 307 3.17 3.44 -11.81
C ARG A 307 4.41 3.05 -11.00
N HIS A 308 4.73 3.80 -9.95
CA HIS A 308 5.99 3.65 -9.18
C HIS A 308 5.80 2.97 -7.83
N HIS A 309 4.56 2.66 -7.46
CA HIS A 309 4.11 1.84 -6.33
C HIS A 309 4.33 2.43 -4.94
N LEU A 310 5.25 3.37 -4.74
CA LEU A 310 5.50 4.02 -3.45
C LEU A 310 5.62 5.54 -3.58
N LEU A 311 5.15 6.25 -2.55
CA LEU A 311 5.39 7.69 -2.40
C LEU A 311 5.38 8.06 -0.91
N LYS A 312 6.40 8.78 -0.43
CA LYS A 312 6.36 9.42 0.88
C LYS A 312 5.66 10.77 0.80
N GLU A 313 4.70 10.97 1.67
CA GLU A 313 4.06 12.25 1.95
C GLU A 313 4.77 12.84 3.17
N PHE A 314 5.54 13.91 2.99
CA PHE A 314 6.46 14.39 4.01
C PHE A 314 5.77 15.16 5.14
N ASP A 315 4.59 15.76 4.93
CA ASP A 315 3.92 16.55 5.97
C ASP A 315 3.40 15.64 7.10
N SER A 316 2.90 14.46 6.75
CA SER A 316 2.54 13.41 7.72
C SER A 316 3.68 12.44 8.02
N GLY A 317 4.64 12.30 7.11
CA GLY A 317 5.69 11.28 7.17
C GLY A 317 5.24 9.88 6.74
N ILE A 318 3.99 9.73 6.27
CA ILE A 318 3.43 8.45 5.84
C ILE A 318 3.95 8.06 4.46
N VAL A 319 4.25 6.78 4.27
CA VAL A 319 4.51 6.20 2.95
C VAL A 319 3.23 5.57 2.40
N PHE A 320 2.83 5.99 1.21
CA PHE A 320 1.73 5.38 0.48
C PHE A 320 2.25 4.24 -0.39
N SER A 321 1.53 3.12 -0.42
CA SER A 321 1.91 1.90 -1.15
C SER A 321 0.77 1.35 -2.00
N LYS A 322 1.10 0.86 -3.20
CA LYS A 322 0.15 0.21 -4.09
C LYS A 322 -0.02 -1.27 -3.74
N VAL A 323 -1.27 -1.72 -3.66
CA VAL A 323 -1.63 -3.14 -3.60
C VAL A 323 -1.45 -3.77 -4.98
N HIS A 324 -0.78 -4.92 -5.03
CA HIS A 324 -0.42 -5.58 -6.27
C HIS A 324 -1.40 -6.70 -6.67
N LEU A 325 -2.01 -7.37 -5.68
CA LEU A 325 -2.93 -8.48 -5.93
C LEU A 325 -3.99 -8.60 -4.84
N VAL A 326 -5.24 -8.78 -5.26
CA VAL A 326 -6.37 -9.10 -4.40
C VAL A 326 -6.84 -10.52 -4.72
N CYS A 327 -6.54 -11.49 -3.84
CA CYS A 327 -6.67 -12.92 -4.14
C CYS A 327 -8.11 -13.36 -4.44
N ASN A 328 -9.11 -12.77 -3.78
CA ASN A 328 -10.52 -13.10 -4.03
C ASN A 328 -10.99 -12.72 -5.44
N SER A 329 -10.42 -11.65 -6.03
CA SER A 329 -10.80 -11.21 -7.38
C SER A 329 -9.96 -11.84 -8.49
N THR A 330 -8.85 -12.49 -8.15
CA THR A 330 -7.95 -13.10 -9.15
C THR A 330 -8.16 -14.62 -9.19
N PRO A 331 -8.56 -15.21 -10.33
CA PRO A 331 -8.58 -16.67 -10.51
C PRO A 331 -7.22 -17.29 -10.25
N VAL A 332 -7.18 -18.51 -9.71
CA VAL A 332 -5.92 -19.16 -9.26
C VAL A 332 -4.88 -19.28 -10.37
N GLU A 333 -5.31 -19.55 -11.60
CA GLU A 333 -4.46 -19.67 -12.79
C GLU A 333 -3.91 -18.32 -13.29
N LYS A 334 -4.50 -17.20 -12.85
CA LYS A 334 -4.05 -15.84 -13.20
C LYS A 334 -3.11 -15.22 -12.17
N ILE A 335 -3.00 -15.80 -10.97
CA ILE A 335 -2.15 -15.28 -9.90
C ILE A 335 -0.69 -15.10 -10.36
N VAL A 336 -0.05 -16.18 -10.83
CA VAL A 336 1.35 -16.11 -11.27
C VAL A 336 1.53 -15.19 -12.48
N PRO A 337 0.71 -15.28 -13.55
CA PRO A 337 0.79 -14.32 -14.66
C PRO A 337 0.66 -12.85 -14.25
N THR A 338 -0.17 -12.52 -13.25
CA THR A 338 -0.30 -11.15 -12.74
C THR A 338 0.93 -10.70 -11.95
N LEU A 339 1.53 -11.59 -11.16
CA LEU A 339 2.68 -11.27 -10.31
C LEU A 339 4.02 -11.26 -11.06
N GLN A 340 4.20 -12.11 -12.06
CA GLN A 340 5.47 -12.31 -12.77
C GLN A 340 6.10 -11.02 -13.32
N PRO A 341 5.35 -10.07 -13.94
CA PRO A 341 5.93 -8.84 -14.46
C PRO A 341 6.56 -7.94 -13.37
N LEU A 342 6.15 -8.09 -12.10
CA LEU A 342 6.65 -7.26 -11.01
C LEU A 342 8.14 -7.48 -10.71
N LEU A 343 8.69 -8.65 -11.08
CA LEU A 343 10.12 -8.93 -10.94
C LEU A 343 11.01 -8.02 -11.80
N LEU A 344 10.44 -7.44 -12.87
CA LEU A 344 11.14 -6.49 -13.73
C LEU A 344 10.91 -5.03 -13.30
N HIS A 345 9.93 -4.79 -12.42
CA HIS A 345 9.65 -3.46 -11.90
C HIS A 345 10.59 -3.13 -10.73
N PRO A 346 11.32 -1.98 -10.73
CA PRO A 346 12.28 -1.65 -9.68
C PRO A 346 11.69 -1.69 -8.26
N GLN A 347 10.44 -1.27 -8.10
CA GLN A 347 9.76 -1.34 -6.80
C GLN A 347 9.07 -2.69 -6.55
N GLY A 348 8.52 -3.31 -7.61
CA GLY A 348 7.79 -4.58 -7.48
C GLY A 348 8.70 -5.76 -7.16
N ALA A 349 9.96 -5.69 -7.63
CA ALA A 349 10.98 -6.69 -7.36
C ALA A 349 11.47 -6.68 -5.90
N GLU A 350 11.23 -5.59 -5.16
CA GLU A 350 11.61 -5.46 -3.74
C GLU A 350 10.41 -5.51 -2.81
N ILE A 351 9.25 -4.98 -3.22
CA ILE A 351 8.06 -4.91 -2.38
C ILE A 351 6.86 -5.47 -3.13
N LEU A 352 6.27 -6.49 -2.55
CA LEU A 352 5.05 -7.12 -3.03
C LEU A 352 3.94 -6.96 -1.99
N ASP A 353 2.77 -6.52 -2.42
CA ASP A 353 1.68 -6.20 -1.51
C ASP A 353 0.41 -6.96 -1.89
N LEU A 354 0.03 -7.92 -1.05
CA LEU A 354 -1.02 -8.90 -1.31
C LEU A 354 -2.15 -8.73 -0.30
N MET A 355 -3.38 -8.99 -0.73
CA MET A 355 -4.50 -9.03 0.20
C MET A 355 -5.64 -9.94 -0.24
N THR A 356 -6.60 -10.10 0.66
CA THR A 356 -7.93 -10.63 0.36
C THR A 356 -8.97 -10.12 1.36
N HIS A 357 -10.19 -10.67 1.36
CA HIS A 357 -11.25 -10.29 2.30
C HIS A 357 -11.85 -11.53 2.98
N GLU A 358 -12.21 -11.42 4.25
CA GLU A 358 -12.67 -12.52 5.11
C GLU A 358 -13.94 -13.20 4.55
N GLN A 359 -14.93 -12.41 4.14
CA GLN A 359 -16.24 -12.89 3.67
C GLN A 359 -16.19 -14.02 2.62
N TYR A 360 -15.17 -14.04 1.77
CA TYR A 360 -15.04 -15.05 0.70
C TYR A 360 -14.67 -16.45 1.20
N PHE A 361 -14.22 -16.58 2.46
CA PHE A 361 -13.97 -17.88 3.10
C PHE A 361 -15.25 -18.55 3.63
N TRP A 362 -16.37 -17.82 3.72
CA TRP A 362 -17.56 -18.27 4.45
C TRP A 362 -18.69 -18.71 3.50
N PRO A 363 -19.22 -19.95 3.62
CA PRO A 363 -20.26 -20.47 2.74
C PRO A 363 -21.59 -19.68 2.73
N PHE A 364 -21.87 -18.91 3.78
CA PHE A 364 -23.06 -18.06 3.83
C PHE A 364 -22.93 -16.78 3.00
N TYR A 365 -21.71 -16.40 2.59
CA TYR A 365 -21.48 -15.21 1.79
C TYR A 365 -21.91 -15.47 0.35
N ALA A 366 -22.63 -14.51 -0.23
CA ALA A 366 -23.22 -14.66 -1.56
C ALA A 366 -22.19 -14.89 -2.68
N ASN A 367 -20.93 -14.48 -2.47
CA ASN A 367 -19.82 -14.74 -3.41
C ASN A 367 -18.74 -15.64 -2.78
N TYR A 368 -19.12 -16.59 -1.92
CA TYR A 368 -18.21 -17.58 -1.34
C TYR A 368 -17.33 -18.24 -2.41
N LEU A 369 -16.05 -18.43 -2.10
CA LEU A 369 -15.07 -19.06 -2.97
C LEU A 369 -14.53 -20.34 -2.31
N PRO A 370 -14.92 -21.54 -2.80
CA PRO A 370 -14.45 -22.80 -2.22
C PRO A 370 -12.94 -23.02 -2.41
N ASP A 371 -12.33 -22.38 -3.41
CA ASP A 371 -10.90 -22.44 -3.75
C ASP A 371 -10.08 -21.33 -3.09
N HIS A 372 -10.65 -20.56 -2.16
CA HIS A 372 -10.01 -19.33 -1.69
C HIS A 372 -8.67 -19.58 -0.98
N PHE A 373 -8.56 -20.65 -0.18
CA PHE A 373 -7.28 -21.03 0.42
C PHE A 373 -6.24 -21.44 -0.62
N ASP A 374 -6.64 -22.07 -1.73
CA ASP A 374 -5.73 -22.46 -2.82
C ASP A 374 -5.16 -21.23 -3.53
N ARG A 375 -5.94 -20.16 -3.64
CA ARG A 375 -5.47 -18.87 -4.17
C ARG A 375 -4.40 -18.25 -3.29
N LEU A 376 -4.62 -18.27 -1.96
CA LEU A 376 -3.64 -17.81 -0.99
C LEU A 376 -2.36 -18.65 -1.06
N ASP A 377 -2.51 -19.98 -1.08
CA ASP A 377 -1.38 -20.90 -1.18
C ASP A 377 -0.55 -20.63 -2.44
N LYS A 378 -1.21 -20.41 -3.58
CA LYS A 378 -0.53 -20.11 -4.86
C LYS A 378 0.21 -18.79 -4.84
N ALA A 379 -0.39 -17.73 -4.30
CA ALA A 379 0.23 -16.40 -4.24
C ALA A 379 1.43 -16.38 -3.28
N MET A 380 1.28 -16.94 -2.08
CA MET A 380 2.35 -16.99 -1.07
C MET A 380 3.47 -17.96 -1.47
N GLY A 381 3.12 -19.09 -2.09
CA GLY A 381 4.09 -20.03 -2.64
C GLY A 381 4.98 -19.38 -3.67
N TRP A 382 4.38 -18.70 -4.66
CA TRP A 382 5.14 -17.95 -5.67
C TRP A 382 6.02 -16.86 -5.05
N ALA A 383 5.49 -16.06 -4.11
CA ALA A 383 6.28 -15.02 -3.45
C ALA A 383 7.49 -15.61 -2.70
N THR A 384 7.29 -16.72 -2.00
CA THR A 384 8.36 -17.43 -1.27
C THR A 384 9.41 -17.99 -2.25
N GLU A 385 8.99 -18.60 -3.35
CA GLU A 385 9.88 -19.13 -4.40
C GLU A 385 10.74 -18.03 -5.05
N GLN A 386 10.19 -16.82 -5.24
CA GLN A 386 10.93 -15.66 -5.75
C GLN A 386 11.79 -14.95 -4.68
N GLY A 387 11.83 -15.48 -3.46
CA GLY A 387 12.69 -14.98 -2.39
C GLY A 387 12.11 -13.85 -1.54
N TYR A 388 10.84 -13.46 -1.77
CA TYR A 388 10.20 -12.45 -0.94
C TYR A 388 10.01 -12.95 0.50
N LYS A 389 10.37 -12.11 1.49
CA LYS A 389 10.19 -12.41 2.91
C LYS A 389 8.94 -11.72 3.49
N PRO A 390 8.16 -12.40 4.35
CA PRO A 390 6.95 -11.82 4.92
C PRO A 390 7.27 -10.78 6.01
N VAL A 391 6.57 -9.64 5.97
CA VAL A 391 6.76 -8.51 6.90
C VAL A 391 5.43 -7.89 7.33
N PHE A 392 5.47 -7.09 8.40
CA PHE A 392 4.42 -6.11 8.70
C PHE A 392 4.88 -4.72 8.27
N TRP A 393 4.04 -3.97 7.56
CA TRP A 393 4.46 -2.71 6.96
C TRP A 393 4.84 -1.60 7.96
N ASN A 394 4.22 -1.60 9.13
CA ASN A 394 4.51 -0.62 10.19
C ASN A 394 5.77 -0.97 11.03
N ASP A 395 6.36 -2.15 10.84
CA ASP A 395 7.64 -2.50 11.45
C ASP A 395 8.79 -1.83 10.67
N GLY A 396 9.69 -1.14 11.37
CA GLY A 396 10.81 -0.41 10.74
C GLY A 396 10.36 0.54 9.62
N PHE A 397 10.99 0.46 8.44
CA PHE A 397 10.63 1.17 7.21
C PHE A 397 10.08 0.19 6.17
N LEU A 398 8.74 0.17 5.99
CA LEU A 398 8.06 -0.78 5.10
C LEU A 398 8.43 -2.24 5.40
N GLY A 399 8.54 -2.61 6.68
CA GLY A 399 8.95 -3.94 7.11
C GLY A 399 10.45 -4.22 7.10
N ALA A 400 11.27 -3.33 6.55
CA ALA A 400 12.73 -3.44 6.65
C ALA A 400 13.22 -2.96 8.04
N PRO A 401 14.19 -3.64 8.66
CA PRO A 401 14.82 -3.17 9.89
C PRO A 401 15.37 -1.74 9.75
N ALA A 402 15.31 -0.97 10.84
CA ALA A 402 15.77 0.42 10.90
C ALA A 402 17.28 0.56 10.60
#